data_AF-A0A7G5LP89-F1
#
_entry.id   AF-A0A7G5LP89-F1
#
_cell.length_a   1.000
_cell.length_b   1.000
_cell.length_c   1.000
_cell.angle_alpha   90.00
_cell.angle_beta   90.00
_cell.angle_gamma   90.00
#
_symmetry.space_group_name_H-M   'P 1'
#
loop_
_entity.id
_entity.type
_entity.pdbx_description
1 polymer ?
#
loop_
_entity_poly.entity_id
_entity_poly.type
_entity_poly.pdbx_seq_one_letter_code
_entity_poly.pdbx_strand_id
1 'polypeptide(L)' 'MEANMEGEVFFEFVQLGQQMRVAAIDVDSGTEVIVIAPVNTARGHMQQLALAKLRKKLAQTQPTPPPGTLGKYA' A
#
# COMPACT_ATOMS: atom_id res chain seq x y z
N MET A 1 -10.34 16.52 17.62
CA MET A 1 -10.15 15.70 16.40
C MET A 1 -8.95 14.83 16.68
N GLU A 2 -9.17 13.55 16.92
CA GLU A 2 -8.08 12.60 17.24
C GLU A 2 -7.21 12.41 16.01
N ALA A 3 -5.91 12.59 16.17
CA ALA A 3 -4.92 12.31 15.14
C ALA A 3 -4.86 10.78 14.97
N ASN A 4 -5.47 10.25 13.91
CA ASN A 4 -5.24 8.89 13.48
C ASN A 4 -3.78 8.79 13.03
N MET A 5 -2.94 8.19 13.87
CA MET A 5 -1.50 8.03 13.63
C MET A 5 -1.18 6.93 12.60
N GLU A 6 -2.23 6.32 12.03
CA GLU A 6 -2.15 5.36 10.93
C GLU A 6 -2.91 5.98 9.75
N GLY A 7 -2.18 6.31 8.68
CA GLY A 7 -2.74 6.97 7.48
C GLY A 7 -4.04 6.30 7.04
N GLU A 8 -5.05 7.11 6.77
CA GLU A 8 -6.37 6.62 6.38
C GLU A 8 -6.27 5.94 5.00
N VAL A 9 -6.85 4.75 4.87
CA VAL A 9 -6.81 3.96 3.62
C VAL A 9 -8.21 3.65 3.15
N PHE A 10 -8.54 4.09 1.94
CA PHE A 10 -9.79 3.72 1.26
C PHE A 10 -9.61 2.45 0.42
N PHE A 11 -10.67 1.63 0.36
CA PHE A 11 -10.70 0.43 -0.47
C PHE A 11 -11.88 0.45 -1.45
N GLU A 12 -11.59 0.29 -2.74
CA GLU A 12 -12.59 0.09 -3.79
C GLU A 12 -12.63 -1.37 -4.19
N PHE A 13 -13.82 -1.95 -4.37
CA PHE A 13 -14.01 -3.31 -4.85
C PHE A 13 -14.83 -3.28 -6.14
N VAL A 14 -14.26 -3.81 -7.22
CA VAL A 14 -14.92 -3.91 -8.52
C VAL A 14 -14.84 -5.35 -9.00
N GLN A 15 -16.00 -6.01 -9.13
CA GLN A 15 -16.05 -7.34 -9.70
C GLN A 15 -15.89 -7.27 -11.22
N LEU A 16 -14.96 -8.06 -11.75
CA LEU A 16 -14.67 -8.22 -13.17
C LEU A 16 -14.80 -9.70 -13.52
N GLY A 17 -16.02 -10.13 -13.83
CA GLY A 17 -16.35 -11.54 -14.06
C GLY A 17 -16.06 -12.40 -12.81
N GLN A 18 -15.14 -13.36 -12.94
CA GLN A 18 -14.72 -14.27 -11.86
C GLN A 18 -13.60 -13.69 -10.99
N GLN A 19 -13.21 -12.44 -11.22
CA GLN A 19 -12.17 -11.75 -10.48
C GLN A 19 -12.76 -10.56 -9.72
N MET A 20 -12.08 -10.18 -8.64
CA MET A 20 -12.32 -8.98 -7.86
C MET A 20 -11.07 -8.09 -7.96
N ARG A 21 -11.26 -6.89 -8.52
CA ARG A 21 -10.27 -5.82 -8.47
C ARG A 21 -10.45 -5.07 -7.15
N VAL A 22 -9.37 -4.89 -6.42
CA VAL A 22 -9.35 -4.15 -5.16
C VAL A 22 -8.33 -3.03 -5.28
N ALA A 23 -8.79 -1.78 -5.21
CA ALA A 23 -7.91 -0.63 -5.07
C ALA A 23 -7.73 -0.32 -3.59
N ALA A 24 -6.51 -0.05 -3.15
CA ALA A 24 -6.22 0.52 -1.83
C ALA A 24 -5.47 1.85 -2.01
N ILE A 25 -6.00 2.91 -1.44
CA ILE A 25 -5.53 4.30 -1.63
C ILE A 25 -5.22 4.90 -0.27
N ASP A 26 -3.96 5.32 -0.09
CA ASP A 26 -3.52 6.11 1.05
C ASP A 26 -3.93 7.58 0.87
N VAL A 27 -4.63 8.16 1.86
CA VAL A 27 -5.19 9.51 1.76
C VAL A 27 -4.11 10.59 1.73
N ASP A 28 -3.08 10.45 2.56
CA ASP A 28 -2.06 11.48 2.74
C ASP A 28 -1.13 11.61 1.53
N SER A 29 -0.68 10.47 0.98
CA SER A 29 0.23 10.44 -0.16
C SER A 29 -0.47 10.36 -1.51
N GLY A 30 -1.77 10.02 -1.53
CA GLY A 30 -2.49 9.66 -2.76
C GLY A 30 -1.98 8.37 -3.41
N THR A 31 -1.15 7.58 -2.72
CA THR A 31 -0.56 6.37 -3.30
C THR A 31 -1.64 5.29 -3.44
N GLU A 32 -1.84 4.84 -4.67
CA GLU A 32 -2.75 3.74 -4.99
C GLU A 32 -1.99 2.45 -5.32
N VAL A 33 -2.55 1.32 -4.89
CA VAL A 33 -2.19 -0.02 -5.37
C VAL A 33 -3.43 -0.79 -5.79
N ILE A 34 -3.29 -1.61 -6.83
CA ILE A 34 -4.35 -2.51 -7.30
C ILE A 34 -3.97 -3.96 -7.03
N VAL A 35 -4.93 -4.73 -6.52
CA VAL A 35 -4.84 -6.17 -6.33
C VAL A 35 -5.97 -6.85 -7.10
N ILE A 36 -5.67 -7.98 -7.73
CA ILE A 36 -6.65 -8.85 -8.34
C ILE A 36 -6.70 -10.15 -7.53
N ALA A 37 -7.91 -10.57 -7.15
CA ALA A 37 -8.16 -11.82 -6.46
C ALA A 37 -9.37 -12.55 -7.08
N PRO A 38 -9.54 -13.86 -6.86
CA PRO A 38 -10.79 -14.55 -7.19
C PRO A 38 -12.00 -13.95 -6.47
N VAL A 39 -13.17 -13.96 -7.13
CA VAL A 39 -14.42 -13.41 -6.55
C VAL A 39 -14.86 -14.09 -5.26
N ASN A 40 -14.50 -15.36 -5.06
CA ASN A 40 -14.82 -16.13 -3.85
C ASN A 40 -13.83 -15.91 -2.69
N THR A 41 -12.82 -15.06 -2.86
CA THR A 41 -11.88 -14.71 -1.79
C THR A 41 -12.60 -13.90 -0.72
N ALA A 42 -12.37 -14.20 0.56
CA ALA A 42 -12.94 -13.42 1.64
C ALA A 42 -12.49 -11.95 1.57
N ARG A 43 -13.43 -11.01 1.74
CA ARG A 43 -13.17 -9.56 1.65
C ARG A 43 -12.03 -9.10 2.54
N GLY A 44 -11.99 -9.57 3.80
CA GLY A 44 -10.92 -9.23 4.73
C GLY A 44 -9.53 -9.65 4.26
N HIS A 45 -9.41 -10.81 3.60
CA HIS A 45 -8.14 -11.27 3.05
C HIS A 45 -7.66 -10.39 1.88
N MET A 46 -8.59 -9.95 1.01
CA MET A 46 -8.27 -9.03 -0.06
C MET A 46 -7.82 -7.66 0.47
N GLN A 47 -8.47 -7.15 1.50
CA GLN A 47 -8.07 -5.90 2.18
C GLN A 47 -6.67 -6.02 2.78
N GLN A 48 -6.39 -7.10 3.51
CA GLN A 48 -5.07 -7.34 4.11
C GLN A 48 -3.96 -7.39 3.05
N LEU A 49 -4.20 -8.10 1.94
CA LEU A 49 -3.25 -8.19 0.84
C LEU A 49 -3.01 -6.82 0.18
N ALA A 50 -4.07 -6.05 -0.07
CA ALA A 50 -3.95 -4.72 -0.65
C ALA A 50 -3.25 -3.73 0.28
N LEU A 51 -3.58 -3.75 1.58
CA LEU A 51 -2.91 -2.94 2.61
C LEU A 51 -1.42 -3.27 2.72
N ALA A 52 -1.05 -4.56 2.72
CA ALA A 52 0.34 -4.99 2.78
C ALA A 52 1.14 -4.48 1.56
N LYS A 53 0.54 -4.53 0.36
CA LYS A 53 1.17 -3.99 -0.85
C LYS A 53 1.29 -2.46 -0.84
N LEU A 54 0.28 -1.77 -0.31
CA LEU A 54 0.30 -0.32 -0.16
C LEU A 54 1.44 0.10 0.77
N ARG A 55 1.52 -0.49 1.97
CA ARG A 55 2.60 -0.25 2.94
C ARG A 55 3.98 -0.51 2.34
N LYS A 56 4.13 -1.60 1.58
CA LYS A 56 5.38 -1.92 0.88
C LYS A 56 5.75 -0.87 -0.17
N LYS A 57 4.78 -0.29 -0.89
CA LYS A 57 5.03 0.77 -1.88
C LYS A 57 5.43 2.07 -1.19
N LEU A 58 4.73 2.48 -0.13
CA LEU A 58 5.05 3.67 0.67
C LEU A 58 6.46 3.60 1.25
N ALA A 59 6.88 2.43 1.76
CA ALA A 59 8.22 2.22 2.28
C ALA A 59 9.34 2.36 1.22
N GLN A 60 9.06 2.06 -0.05
CA GLN A 60 10.04 2.20 -1.15
C GLN A 60 10.17 3.64 -1.65
N THR A 61 9.12 4.44 -1.54
CA THR A 61 9.13 5.87 -1.92
C THR A 61 9.86 6.73 -0.88
N GLN A 62 10.02 6.24 0.35
CA GLN A 62 10.80 6.96 1.36
C GLN A 62 12.29 6.94 0.96
N PRO A 63 12.90 8.10 0.65
CA PRO A 63 14.29 8.13 0.22
C PRO A 63 15.15 7.65 1.38
N THR A 64 15.72 6.46 1.25
CA THR A 64 16.77 6.01 2.16
C THR A 64 17.96 6.95 1.91
N PRO A 65 18.40 7.77 2.89
CA PRO A 65 19.58 8.58 2.66
C PRO A 65 20.74 7.63 2.32
N PRO A 66 21.53 7.91 1.27
CA PRO A 66 22.63 7.04 0.91
C PRO A 66 23.57 6.90 2.11
N PRO A 67 24.03 5.68 2.45
CA PRO A 67 24.99 5.52 3.52
C PRO A 67 26.20 6.39 3.21
N GLY A 68 26.45 7.37 4.09
CA GLY A 68 27.52 8.34 3.93
C GLY A 68 28.81 7.61 3.59
N THR A 69 29.37 7.93 2.44
CA THR A 69 30.73 7.53 2.07
C THR A 69 31.68 8.16 3.06
N LEU A 70 31.93 7.49 4.19
CA LEU A 70 33.06 7.83 5.05
C LEU A 70 34.31 7.62 4.21
N GLY A 71 34.92 8.74 3.80
CA GLY A 71 36.18 8.79 3.10
C GLY A 71 37.23 8.05 3.92
N LYS A 72 37.56 6.85 3.46
CA LYS A 72 38.57 5.96 4.02
C LYS A 72 39.94 6.21 3.38
N TYR A 73 40.26 7.49 3.18
CA TYR A 73 41.56 7.98 2.69
C TYR A 73 41.73 9.45 3.13
N ALA A 74 42.18 9.69 4.36
CA ALA A 74 42.75 10.97 4.80
C ALA A 74 43.68 10.72 6.00
#